data_AF-A0A7X9C571-F1
#
_entry.id   AF-A0A7X9C571-F1
#
_cell.length_a   1.000
_cell.length_b   1.000
_cell.length_c   1.000
_cell.angle_alpha   90.00
_cell.angle_beta   90.00
_cell.angle_gamma   90.00
#
_symmetry.space_group_name_H-M   'P 1'
#
loop_
_entity.id
_entity.type
_entity.pdbx_description
1 polymer ?
#
loop_
_entity_poly.entity_id
_entity_poly.type
_entity_poly.pdbx_seq_one_letter_code
_entity_poly.pdbx_strand_id
1 'polypeptide(L)'
;MEANDHYQTASHGRQGLSGQIYREKQASYIDKKRFDKAMEMDIKDIKSKFGTKYDSSMVEAIETAKSKGLINNSQAKRLKKMCK
;
A
#
# COMPACT_ATOMS: atom_id res chain seq x y z
N MET A 1 6.11 4.45 -10.15
CA MET A 1 7.21 3.97 -9.27
C MET A 1 8.37 3.59 -10.17
N GLU A 2 9.60 3.94 -9.78
CA GLU A 2 10.79 3.53 -10.53
C GLU A 2 10.99 2.02 -10.46
N ALA A 3 11.47 1.39 -11.54
CA ALA A 3 11.58 -0.07 -11.62
C ALA A 3 12.50 -0.65 -10.51
N ASN A 4 13.65 -0.03 -10.27
CA ASN A 4 14.61 -0.46 -9.24
C ASN A 4 14.05 -0.37 -7.82
N ASP A 5 13.23 0.64 -7.54
CA ASP A 5 12.60 0.80 -6.23
C ASP A 5 11.46 -0.19 -6.05
N HIS A 6 10.73 -0.51 -7.11
CA HIS A 6 9.65 -1.50 -7.07
C HIS A 6 10.18 -2.90 -6.70
N TYR A 7 11.40 -3.28 -7.10
CA TYR A 7 12.02 -4.54 -6.68
C TYR A 7 12.25 -4.65 -5.17
N GLN A 8 12.35 -3.51 -4.47
CA GLN A 8 12.64 -3.49 -3.04
C GLN A 8 11.37 -3.55 -2.19
N THR A 9 10.17 -3.39 -2.74
CA THR A 9 8.93 -3.46 -1.95
C THR A 9 8.68 -4.89 -1.46
N ALA A 10 8.10 -5.02 -0.26
CA ALA A 10 7.89 -6.33 0.38
C ALA A 10 6.90 -7.21 -0.39
N SER A 11 6.03 -6.59 -1.20
CA SER A 11 5.09 -7.28 -2.07
C SER A 11 5.75 -7.83 -3.35
N HIS A 12 6.97 -7.40 -3.71
CA HIS A 12 7.59 -7.73 -4.99
C HIS A 12 8.40 -9.04 -5.00
N GLY A 13 8.11 -9.96 -5.92
CA GLY A 13 8.97 -11.11 -6.23
C GLY A 13 9.19 -12.12 -5.10
N ARG A 14 10.26 -12.93 -5.19
CA ARG A 14 10.68 -13.89 -4.16
C ARG A 14 11.51 -13.20 -3.06
N GLN A 15 10.87 -12.36 -2.26
CA GLN A 15 11.46 -11.73 -1.05
C GLN A 15 11.56 -12.72 0.14
N GLY A 16 11.81 -14.01 -0.12
CA GLY A 16 11.87 -15.05 0.91
C GLY A 16 10.57 -15.22 1.72
N LEU A 17 10.69 -15.78 2.94
CA LEU A 17 9.57 -16.03 3.85
C LEU A 17 8.87 -14.74 4.29
N SER A 18 9.62 -13.67 4.53
CA SER A 18 9.06 -12.37 4.96
C SER A 18 8.15 -11.76 3.90
N GLY A 19 8.55 -11.80 2.61
CA GLY A 19 7.70 -11.36 1.51
C GLY A 19 6.46 -12.24 1.29
N GLN A 20 6.58 -13.55 1.53
CA GLN A 20 5.43 -14.44 1.49
C GLN A 20 4.40 -14.10 2.58
N ILE A 21 4.84 -13.96 3.84
CA ILE A 21 3.97 -13.55 4.96
C ILE A 21 3.32 -12.19 4.69
N TYR A 22 4.07 -11.25 4.09
CA TYR A 22 3.55 -9.95 3.70
C TYR A 22 2.37 -10.08 2.72
N ARG A 23 2.55 -10.85 1.64
CA ARG A 23 1.51 -11.07 0.62
C ARG A 23 0.32 -11.86 1.15
N GLU A 24 0.55 -12.87 1.98
CA GLU A 24 -0.54 -13.62 2.63
C GLU A 24 -1.39 -12.72 3.51
N LYS A 25 -0.75 -11.83 4.28
CA LYS A 25 -1.45 -10.85 5.10
C LYS A 25 -2.22 -9.83 4.25
N GLN A 26 -1.61 -9.35 3.15
CA GLN A 26 -2.26 -8.46 2.19
C GLN A 26 -3.48 -9.14 1.55
N ALA A 27 -3.35 -10.39 1.12
CA ALA A 27 -4.45 -11.20 0.56
C ALA A 27 -5.58 -11.39 1.58
N SER A 28 -5.28 -11.75 2.83
CA SER A 28 -6.29 -11.87 3.89
C SER A 28 -7.07 -10.56 4.11
N TYR A 29 -6.43 -9.39 3.96
CA TYR A 29 -7.16 -8.12 4.02
C TYR A 29 -8.08 -7.93 2.80
N ILE A 30 -7.61 -8.27 1.60
CA ILE A 30 -8.40 -8.19 0.37
C ILE A 30 -9.63 -9.10 0.44
N ASP A 31 -9.47 -10.35 0.89
CA ASP A 31 -10.56 -11.32 1.04
C ASP A 31 -11.65 -10.82 2.00
N LYS A 32 -11.24 -10.10 3.05
CA LYS A 32 -12.13 -9.46 4.02
C LYS A 32 -12.69 -8.11 3.55
N LYS A 33 -12.45 -7.71 2.30
CA LYS A 33 -12.78 -6.40 1.73
C LYS A 33 -12.18 -5.23 2.53
N ARG A 34 -11.08 -5.46 3.25
CA ARG A 34 -10.32 -4.48 4.04
C ARG A 34 -9.23 -3.85 3.19
N PHE A 35 -9.60 -3.27 2.04
CA PHE A 35 -8.66 -2.61 1.13
C PHE A 35 -7.89 -1.48 1.82
N ASP A 36 -8.53 -0.80 2.78
CA ASP A 36 -7.89 0.21 3.61
C ASP A 36 -6.68 -0.31 4.41
N LYS A 37 -6.70 -1.58 4.80
CA LYS A 37 -5.60 -2.22 5.55
C LYS A 37 -4.52 -2.78 4.65
N ALA A 38 -4.90 -3.32 3.48
CA ALA A 38 -3.94 -3.70 2.46
C ALA A 38 -3.11 -2.49 2.02
N MET A 39 -3.76 -1.38 1.68
CA MET A 39 -3.08 -0.14 1.30
C MET A 39 -2.25 0.47 2.43
N GLU A 40 -2.72 0.40 3.68
CA GLU A 40 -1.95 0.87 4.84
C GLU A 40 -0.62 0.12 4.99
N MET A 41 -0.60 -1.18 4.71
CA MET A 41 0.64 -1.97 4.72
C MET A 41 1.60 -1.50 3.64
N ASP A 42 1.10 -1.30 2.41
CA ASP A 42 1.92 -0.87 1.28
C ASP A 42 2.51 0.54 1.54
N ILE A 43 1.70 1.47 2.07
CA ILE A 43 2.17 2.82 2.43
C ILE A 43 3.30 2.76 3.46
N LYS A 44 3.16 1.93 4.51
CA LYS A 44 4.21 1.79 5.53
C LYS A 44 5.50 1.24 4.95
N ASP A 45 5.41 0.25 4.06
CA ASP A 45 6.57 -0.37 3.43
C ASP A 45 7.30 0.60 2.47
N ILE A 46 6.54 1.34 1.66
CA ILE A 46 7.11 2.32 0.74
C ILE A 46 7.75 3.47 1.52
N LYS A 47 7.09 3.98 2.58
CA LYS A 47 7.66 5.07 3.38
C LYS A 47 8.90 4.67 4.17
N SER A 48 8.96 3.43 4.69
CA SER A 48 10.15 2.97 5.42
C SER A 48 11.38 2.85 4.51
N LYS A 49 11.18 2.60 3.20
CA LYS A 49 12.26 2.44 2.21
C LYS A 49 12.63 3.73 1.49
N PHE A 50 11.64 4.57 1.19
CA PHE A 50 11.81 5.69 0.26
C PHE A 50 11.40 7.05 0.83
N GLY A 51 11.02 7.11 2.11
CA GLY A 51 10.57 8.34 2.75
C GLY A 51 9.36 8.94 2.03
N THR A 52 9.50 10.19 1.60
CA THR A 52 8.43 10.98 0.96
C THR A 52 8.42 10.89 -0.58
N LYS A 53 9.38 10.19 -1.19
CA LYS A 53 9.58 10.14 -2.65
C LYS A 53 8.32 9.77 -3.44
N TYR A 54 7.46 8.93 -2.86
CA TYR A 54 6.27 8.39 -3.52
C TYR A 54 4.95 8.86 -2.91
N ASP A 55 4.97 9.88 -2.04
CA ASP A 55 3.76 10.36 -1.34
C ASP A 55 2.65 10.78 -2.32
N SER A 56 2.99 11.53 -3.38
CA SER A 56 2.03 11.95 -4.41
C SER A 56 1.37 10.76 -5.13
N SER A 57 2.17 9.77 -5.56
CA SER A 57 1.65 8.56 -6.22
C SER A 57 0.82 7.70 -5.27
N MET A 58 1.16 7.66 -3.98
CA MET A 58 0.34 6.97 -2.97
C MET A 58 -1.01 7.67 -2.79
N VAL A 59 -1.04 9.01 -2.79
CA VAL A 59 -2.29 9.79 -2.73
C VAL A 59 -3.19 9.51 -3.92
N GLU A 60 -2.64 9.43 -5.14
CA GLU A 60 -3.39 9.08 -6.36
C GLU A 60 -3.97 7.66 -6.30
N ALA A 61 -3.20 6.69 -5.80
CA ALA A 61 -3.68 5.33 -5.59
C ALA A 61 -4.85 5.29 -4.59
N ILE A 62 -4.77 6.06 -3.50
CA ILE A 62 -5.84 6.19 -2.50
C ILE A 62 -7.10 6.80 -3.13
N GLU A 63 -6.97 7.84 -3.95
CA GLU A 63 -8.13 8.45 -4.62
C GLU A 63 -8.77 7.50 -5.63
N THR A 64 -7.97 6.74 -6.37
CA THR A 64 -8.46 5.71 -7.28
C THR A 64 -9.22 4.61 -6.54
N ALA A 65 -8.71 4.17 -5.38
CA ALA A 65 -9.42 3.18 -4.56
C ALA A 65 -10.75 3.73 -4.04
N LYS A 66 -10.78 5.02 -3.66
CA LYS A 66 -11.99 5.70 -3.21
C LYS A 66 -13.03 5.83 -4.33
N SER A 67 -12.61 6.26 -5.53
CA SER A 67 -13.52 6.43 -6.68
C SER A 67 -14.12 5.11 -7.15
N LYS A 68 -13.37 4.01 -7.02
CA LYS A 68 -13.85 2.64 -7.27
C LYS A 68 -14.73 2.06 -6.15
N GLY A 69 -14.98 2.81 -5.07
CA GLY A 69 -15.78 2.35 -3.93
C GLY A 69 -15.12 1.25 -3.08
N LEU A 70 -13.81 1.04 -3.23
CA LEU A 70 -13.06 0.04 -2.44
C LEU A 70 -12.81 0.52 -1.01
N ILE A 71 -12.76 1.84 -0.82
CA ILE A 71 -12.61 2.49 0.49
C ILE A 71 -13.54 3.71 0.58
N ASN A 72 -13.95 4.06 1.80
CA ASN A 72 -14.76 5.24 2.06
C ASN A 72 -13.92 6.51 2.31
N ASN A 73 -14.59 7.66 2.41
CA ASN A 73 -13.93 8.96 2.64
C ASN A 73 -13.09 9.02 3.92
N SER A 74 -13.54 8.37 5.00
CA SER A 74 -12.80 8.35 6.28
C SER A 74 -11.50 7.54 6.16
N GLN A 75 -11.59 6.37 5.52
CA GLN A 75 -10.43 5.52 5.23
C GLN A 75 -9.43 6.24 4.31
N ALA A 76 -9.91 6.86 3.23
CA ALA A 76 -9.07 7.64 2.32
C ALA A 76 -8.36 8.80 3.05
N LYS A 77 -9.08 9.57 3.87
CA LYS A 77 -8.51 10.67 4.66
C LYS A 77 -7.41 10.17 5.61
N ARG A 78 -7.64 9.05 6.29
CA ARG A 78 -6.67 8.41 7.19
C ARG A 78 -5.39 8.02 6.44
N LEU A 79 -5.53 7.35 5.30
CA LEU A 79 -4.38 6.88 4.50
C LEU A 79 -3.55 8.06 3.96
N LYS A 80 -4.20 9.10 3.43
CA LYS A 80 -3.50 10.29 2.94
C LYS A 80 -2.71 11.03 4.01
N LYS A 81 -3.15 10.98 5.27
CA LYS A 81 -2.39 11.57 6.39
C LYS A 81 -1.07 10.85 6.60
N MET A 82 -0.97 9.57 6.24
CA MET A 82 0.26 8.80 6.34
C MET A 82 1.24 9.13 5.20
N CYS A 83 0.75 9.58 4.05
CA CYS A 83 1.53 10.02 2.91
C CYS A 83 1.99 11.49 3.02
N LYS A 84 2.13 12.02 4.24
CA LYS A 84 2.67 13.35 4.52
C LYS A 84 3.88 13.27 5.43
#